data_AF-A0A0B5AR99-F1
#
_entry.id   AF-A0A0B5AR99-F1
#
_cell.length_a   1.000
_cell.length_b   1.000
_cell.length_c   1.000
_cell.angle_alpha   90.00
_cell.angle_beta   90.00
_cell.angle_gamma   90.00
#
_symmetry.space_group_name_H-M   'P 1'
#
loop_
_entity.id
_entity.type
_entity.pdbx_description
1 polymer ?
#
loop_
_entity_poly.entity_id
_entity_poly.type
_entity_poly.pdbx_seq_one_letter_code
_entity_poly.pdbx_strand_id
1 'polypeptide(L)'
;MAKKMAEEEWTVSEFVQLFGISQPLVSQHIKKLKTAKLITEQRQGKRILYKLNQDAVHYPLVLRIIDPLTEQKDKSDIQAVNA
;
A
#
# COMPACT_ATOMS: atom_id res chain seq x y z
N MET A 1 4.06 -0.48 1.00
CA MET A 1 2.90 0.30 0.51
C MET A 1 2.44 -0.13 -0.88
N ALA A 2 3.29 -0.06 -1.93
CA ALA A 2 2.91 -0.46 -3.29
C ALA A 2 2.33 -1.89 -3.40
N LYS A 3 2.89 -2.85 -2.63
CA LYS A 3 2.34 -4.20 -2.48
C LYS A 3 0.86 -4.22 -2.10
N LYS A 4 0.48 -3.49 -1.04
CA LYS A 4 -0.89 -3.46 -0.54
C LYS A 4 -1.86 -2.89 -1.58
N MET A 5 -1.40 -1.92 -2.37
CA MET A 5 -2.15 -1.35 -3.50
C MET A 5 -2.26 -2.26 -4.72
N ALA A 6 -1.45 -3.32 -4.81
CA ALA A 6 -1.59 -4.36 -5.83
C ALA A 6 -2.67 -5.38 -5.45
N GLU A 7 -2.94 -5.54 -4.15
CA GLU A 7 -3.95 -6.45 -3.60
C GLU A 7 -5.34 -5.80 -3.62
N GLU A 8 -5.46 -4.59 -3.06
CA GLU A 8 -6.74 -3.91 -2.85
C GLU A 8 -6.62 -2.37 -2.92
N GLU A 9 -7.73 -1.66 -2.75
CA GLU A 9 -7.78 -0.20 -2.67
C GLU A 9 -7.61 0.30 -1.23
N TRP A 10 -6.77 1.33 -1.02
CA TRP A 10 -6.42 1.82 0.32
C TRP A 10 -6.54 3.34 0.44
N THR A 11 -6.90 3.84 1.62
CA THR A 11 -6.81 5.26 1.99
C THR A 11 -5.51 5.61 2.69
N VAL A 12 -5.20 6.90 2.77
CA VAL A 12 -4.09 7.42 3.59
C VAL A 12 -4.22 6.96 5.05
N SER A 13 -5.43 7.06 5.63
CA SER A 13 -5.66 6.72 7.03
C SER A 13 -5.44 5.24 7.33
N GLU A 14 -5.87 4.35 6.42
CA GLU A 14 -5.62 2.91 6.55
C GLU A 14 -4.12 2.59 6.45
N PHE A 15 -3.35 3.31 5.63
CA PHE A 15 -1.89 3.15 5.59
C PHE A 15 -1.18 3.65 6.85
N VAL A 16 -1.66 4.75 7.45
CA VAL A 16 -1.15 5.23 8.74
C VAL A 16 -1.33 4.15 9.80
N GLN A 17 -2.52 3.55 9.86
CA GLN A 17 -2.82 2.47 10.80
C GLN A 17 -1.98 1.22 10.52
N LEU A 18 -1.88 0.80 9.25
CA LEU A 18 -1.16 -0.41 8.88
C LEU A 18 0.35 -0.34 9.13
N PHE A 19 0.98 0.80 8.81
CA PHE A 19 2.44 0.92 8.88
C PHE A 19 2.93 1.58 10.18
N GLY A 20 2.04 2.11 11.03
CA GLY A 20 2.41 2.78 12.27
C GLY A 20 3.23 4.06 12.05
N ILE A 21 3.17 4.65 10.85
CA ILE A 21 3.92 5.86 10.49
C ILE A 21 3.00 7.07 10.34
N SER A 22 3.56 8.27 10.43
CA SER A 22 2.80 9.51 10.40
C SER A 22 2.10 9.76 9.05
N GLN A 23 0.95 10.43 9.11
CA GLN A 23 0.18 10.80 7.91
C GLN A 23 0.96 11.66 6.90
N PRO A 24 1.81 12.63 7.31
CA PRO A 24 2.67 13.35 6.36
C PRO A 24 3.63 12.44 5.60
N LEU A 25 4.20 11.43 6.27
CA LEU A 25 5.12 10.48 5.64
C LEU A 25 4.37 9.56 4.65
N VAL A 26 3.20 9.04 5.04
CA VAL A 26 2.33 8.29 4.12
C VAL A 26 1.98 9.12 2.89
N SER A 27 1.56 10.38 3.09
CA SER A 27 1.20 11.30 2.01
C SER A 27 2.39 11.59 1.10
N GLN A 28 3.61 11.68 1.64
CA GLN A 28 4.82 11.83 0.86
C GLN A 28 5.07 10.60 -0.04
N HIS A 29 4.92 9.38 0.50
CA HIS A 29 5.06 8.16 -0.29
C HIS A 29 4.03 8.08 -1.41
N ILE A 30 2.76 8.34 -1.11
CA ILE A 30 1.68 8.38 -2.11
C ILE A 30 1.98 9.41 -3.19
N LYS A 31 2.41 10.61 -2.83
CA LYS A 31 2.78 11.65 -3.80
C LYS A 31 3.88 11.17 -4.75
N LYS A 32 4.95 10.55 -4.24
CA LYS A 32 6.03 9.99 -5.07
C LYS A 32 5.52 8.92 -6.04
N LEU A 33 4.69 7.99 -5.56
CA LEU A 33 4.11 6.93 -6.39
C LEU A 33 3.15 7.49 -7.46
N LYS A 34 2.35 8.50 -7.13
CA LYS A 34 1.48 9.21 -8.09
C LYS A 34 2.29 9.93 -9.15
N THR A 35 3.33 10.67 -8.75
CA THR A 35 4.22 11.37 -9.70
C THR A 35 4.90 10.40 -10.65
N ALA A 36 5.24 9.20 -10.19
CA ALA A 36 5.78 8.12 -11.02
C ALA A 36 4.71 7.40 -11.88
N LYS A 37 3.44 7.83 -11.82
CA LYS A 37 2.27 7.20 -12.51
C LYS A 37 2.05 5.73 -12.17
N LEU A 38 2.57 5.27 -11.02
CA LEU A 38 2.48 3.89 -10.59
C LEU A 38 1.17 3.56 -9.88
N ILE A 39 0.48 4.56 -9.36
CA ILE A 39 -0.79 4.40 -8.65
C ILE A 39 -1.83 5.37 -9.20
N THR A 40 -3.10 4.98 -9.15
CA THR A 40 -4.24 5.83 -9.43
C THR A 40 -4.95 6.23 -8.14
N GLU A 41 -5.78 7.26 -8.22
CA GLU A 41 -6.66 7.64 -7.13
C GLU A 41 -8.11 7.71 -7.60
N GLN A 42 -9.02 7.27 -6.75
CA GLN A 42 -10.46 7.35 -6.99
C GLN A 42 -11.13 7.97 -5.77
N ARG A 43 -11.94 9.01 -6.00
CA ARG A 43 -12.73 9.63 -4.94
C ARG A 43 -14.04 8.87 -4.76
N GLN A 44 -14.27 8.37 -3.55
CA GLN A 44 -15.53 7.75 -3.14
C GLN A 44 -16.10 8.53 -1.94
N GLY A 45 -17.01 9.47 -2.25
CA GLY A 45 -17.57 10.40 -1.27
C GLY A 45 -16.48 11.27 -0.61
N LYS A 46 -16.31 11.10 0.70
CA LYS A 46 -15.29 11.81 1.50
C LYS A 46 -13.92 11.13 1.50
N ARG A 47 -13.81 9.92 0.95
CA ARG A 47 -12.56 9.12 0.94
C ARG A 47 -11.88 9.22 -0.43
N ILE A 48 -10.56 9.16 -0.42
CA ILE A 48 -9.74 8.97 -1.63
C ILE A 48 -9.06 7.62 -1.48
N LEU A 49 -9.32 6.74 -2.44
CA LEU A 49 -8.78 5.40 -2.52
C LEU A 49 -7.64 5.37 -3.52
N TYR A 50 -6.57 4.64 -3.18
CA TYR A 50 -5.38 4.47 -3.99
C TYR A 50 -5.19 2.99 -4.32
N LYS A 51 -4.83 2.71 -5.57
CA LYS A 51 -4.47 1.37 -6.04
C LYS A 51 -3.37 1.42 -7.08
N LEU A 52 -2.77 0.27 -7.37
CA LEU A 52 -1.77 0.16 -8.42
C LEU A 52 -2.40 0.49 -9.78
N ASN A 53 -1.67 1.27 -10.58
CA ASN A 53 -2.11 1.67 -11.91
C ASN A 53 -1.81 0.57 -12.92
N GLN A 54 -2.84 -0.20 -13.29
CA GLN A 54 -2.72 -1.32 -14.24
C GLN A 54 -2.37 -0.87 -15.66
N ASP A 55 -2.69 0.38 -15.99
CA ASP A 55 -2.41 0.98 -17.31
C ASP A 55 -1.01 1.63 -17.38
N ALA A 56 -0.21 1.55 -16.31
CA ALA A 56 1.13 2.10 -16.32
C ALA A 56 2.05 1.30 -17.25
N VAL A 57 2.87 2.00 -18.04
CA VAL A 57 3.85 1.38 -18.97
C VAL A 57 4.77 0.37 -18.26
N HIS A 58 5.12 0.64 -17.00
CA HIS A 58 6.00 -0.22 -16.21
C HIS A 58 5.25 -1.20 -15.29
N TYR A 59 3.92 -1.33 -15.42
CA TYR A 59 3.11 -2.19 -14.57
C TYR A 59 3.63 -3.64 -14.47
N PRO A 60 3.99 -4.33 -15.58
CA PRO A 60 4.51 -5.69 -15.49
C PRO A 60 5.83 -5.81 -14.71
N LEU A 61 6.70 -4.80 -14.83
CA LEU A 61 7.97 -4.77 -14.08
C LEU A 61 7.70 -4.55 -12.58
N VAL A 62 6.79 -3.63 -12.26
CA VAL A 62 6.43 -3.31 -10.88
C VAL A 62 5.85 -4.53 -10.18
N LEU A 63 4.95 -5.28 -10.84
CA LEU A 63 4.45 -6.55 -10.31
C LEU A 63 5.59 -7.54 -10.05
N ARG A 64 6.50 -7.76 -11.01
CA ARG A 64 7.65 -8.67 -10.81
C ARG A 64 8.56 -8.30 -9.63
N ILE A 65 8.65 -7.01 -9.29
CA ILE A 65 9.44 -6.54 -8.14
C ILE A 65 8.66 -6.76 -6.83
N ILE A 66 7.33 -6.61 -6.86
CA ILE A 66 6.46 -6.69 -5.70
C ILE A 66 6.08 -8.12 -5.34
N ASP A 67 5.81 -8.97 -6.33
CA ASP A 67 5.34 -10.35 -6.14
C ASP A 67 6.26 -11.18 -5.22
N PRO A 68 7.61 -11.10 -5.34
CA PRO A 68 8.51 -11.82 -4.44
C PRO A 68 8.54 -11.28 -3.01
N LEU A 69 7.94 -10.12 -2.73
CA LEU A 69 7.80 -9.56 -1.37
C LEU A 69 6.65 -10.25 -0.59
N THR A 70 6.22 -11.43 -1.04
CA THR A 70 5.29 -12.32 -0.36
C THR A 70 6.05 -13.18 0.66
N GLU A 71 5.67 -13.00 1.94
CA GLU A 71 6.09 -13.74 3.14
C GLU A 71 7.50 -13.50 3.73
N GLN A 72 7.56 -12.54 4.66
CA GLN A 72 8.02 -12.87 6.02
C GLN A 72 6.79 -12.80 6.93
N LYS A 73 6.21 -13.97 7.22
CA LYS A 73 5.21 -14.11 8.27
C LYS A 73 5.93 -13.82 9.59
N ASP A 74 5.76 -12.62 10.11
CA ASP A 74 6.33 -12.23 11.39
C ASP A 74 5.80 -13.20 12.46
N LYS A 75 6.68 -14.07 12.96
CA LYS A 75 6.41 -14.93 14.11
C LYS A 75 6.48 -14.04 15.36
N SER A 76 5.43 -13.27 15.67
CA SER A 76 5.39 -12.57 16.96
C SER A 76 4.03 -12.32 17.59
N ASP A 77 2.94 -12.95 17.13
CA ASP A 77 1.63 -12.85 17.83
C ASP A 77 1.01 -14.24 18.10
N ILE A 78 1.71 -15.13 18.81
CA ILE A 78 1.07 -16.15 19.68
C ILE A 78 1.98 -16.42 20.91
N GLN A 79 2.22 -15.41 21.74
CA GLN A 79 2.52 -15.58 23.17
C GLN A 79 2.00 -14.37 23.93
N ALA A 80 0.69 -14.34 24.24
CA ALA A 80 0.12 -13.65 25.40
C ALA A 80 -1.43 -13.72 25.45
N VAL A 81 -2.07 -14.86 25.13
CA VAL A 81 -3.42 -15.17 25.62
C VAL A 81 -3.47 -16.67 25.85
N ASN A 82 -3.91 -17.08 27.04
CA ASN A 82 -3.85 -18.41 27.68
C ASN A 82 -2.66 -18.49 28.65
N ALA A 83 -2.82 -17.97 29.87
CA ALA A 83 -3.44 -18.64 31.02
C ALA A 83 -2.44 -19.56 31.73
#